data_AF-A0A7Y5BWW4-F1
#
_entry.id   AF-A0A7Y5BWW4-F1
#
_cell.length_a   1.000
_cell.length_b   1.000
_cell.length_c   1.000
_cell.angle_alpha   90.00
_cell.angle_beta   90.00
_cell.angle_gamma   90.00
#
_symmetry.space_group_name_H-M   'P 1'
#
loop_
_entity.id
_entity.type
_entity.pdbx_description
1 polymer ?
#
loop_
_entity_poly.entity_id
_entity_poly.type
_entity_poly.pdbx_seq_one_letter_code
_entity_poly.pdbx_strand_id
1 'polypeptide(L)'
;MNLLANPYALYALIALAYFSLTDLRDRTAPGIELFFGGAVLLGVLENPLRVGVVVLVVVGILKNWRPLVLMALFVFPSTWVVVWGGYLYHKKAVGGADWLALAGLACLFPWYVPVFAGGGMVLWHAGWRGRSPVPALPGIWLGTLIGLMWFCFF
;
A
#
# COMPACT_ATOMS: atom_id res chain seq x y z
N MET A 1 17.90 -14.34 -1.56
CA MET A 1 18.45 -13.02 -1.16
C MET A 1 17.99 -12.75 0.28
N ASN A 2 18.84 -12.26 1.19
CA ASN A 2 18.41 -12.05 2.58
C ASN A 2 17.42 -10.88 2.68
N LEU A 3 16.20 -11.15 3.16
CA LEU A 3 15.14 -10.15 3.33
C LEU A 3 15.58 -8.99 4.25
N LEU A 4 16.44 -9.30 5.23
CA LEU A 4 17.07 -8.35 6.16
C LEU A 4 18.19 -7.50 5.52
N ALA A 5 18.65 -7.83 4.32
CA ALA A 5 19.68 -7.05 3.62
C ALA A 5 19.08 -5.99 2.69
N ASN A 6 17.78 -6.04 2.41
CA ASN A 6 17.11 -5.07 1.54
C ASN A 6 16.59 -3.88 2.38
N PRO A 7 17.17 -2.68 2.25
CA PRO A 7 16.77 -1.52 3.07
C PRO A 7 15.32 -1.08 2.83
N TYR A 8 14.79 -1.27 1.61
CA TYR A 8 13.40 -0.95 1.29
C TYR A 8 12.41 -1.89 2.01
N ALA A 9 12.76 -3.18 2.08
CA ALA A 9 11.97 -4.19 2.78
C ALA A 9 11.93 -3.92 4.29
N LEU A 10 13.08 -3.61 4.89
CA LEU A 10 13.16 -3.23 6.31
C LEU A 10 12.35 -1.97 6.59
N TYR A 11 12.51 -0.91 5.78
CA TYR A 11 11.74 0.32 5.92
C TYR A 11 10.23 0.05 5.89
N ALA A 12 9.76 -0.69 4.88
CA ALA A 12 8.34 -1.00 4.74
C ALA A 12 7.79 -1.85 5.88
N LEU A 13 8.49 -2.92 6.27
CA LEU A 13 8.03 -3.84 7.31
C LEU A 13 8.02 -3.19 8.69
N ILE A 14 9.04 -2.39 9.03
CA ILE A 14 9.11 -1.69 10.32
C ILE A 14 8.02 -0.61 10.39
N ALA A 15 7.86 0.20 9.32
CA ALA A 15 6.84 1.23 9.28
C ALA A 15 5.43 0.65 9.38
N LEU A 16 5.12 -0.38 8.57
CA LEU A 16 3.82 -1.04 8.60
C LEU A 16 3.57 -1.80 9.92
N ALA A 17 4.60 -2.38 10.56
CA ALA A 17 4.45 -2.97 11.89
C ALA A 17 4.08 -1.90 12.93
N TYR A 18 4.76 -0.75 12.89
CA TYR A 18 4.43 0.38 13.76
C TYR A 18 3.00 0.86 13.54
N PHE A 19 2.59 1.09 12.29
CA PHE A 19 1.23 1.52 11.97
C PHE A 19 0.18 0.46 12.29
N SER A 20 0.48 -0.82 12.14
CA SER A 20 -0.41 -1.92 12.53
C SER A 20 -0.66 -1.89 14.04
N LEU A 21 0.35 -1.61 14.86
CA LEU A 21 0.19 -1.51 16.32
C LEU A 21 -0.63 -0.27 16.70
N THR A 22 -0.39 0.88 16.07
CA THR A 22 -1.17 2.09 16.33
C THR A 22 -2.60 1.97 15.83
N ASP A 23 -2.83 1.31 14.69
CA ASP A 23 -4.16 1.08 14.13
C ASP A 23 -5.00 0.13 15.00
N LEU A 24 -4.37 -0.91 15.56
CA LEU A 24 -5.02 -1.80 16.53
C LEU A 24 -5.39 -1.09 17.84
N ARG A 25 -4.55 -0.14 18.29
CA ARG A 25 -4.71 0.55 19.58
C ARG A 25 -5.64 1.77 19.49
N ASP A 26 -5.33 2.67 18.57
CA ASP A 26 -5.89 4.02 18.48
C ASP A 26 -6.81 4.19 17.25
N ARG A 27 -6.98 3.13 16.43
CA ARG A 27 -7.80 3.14 15.19
C ARG A 27 -7.44 4.26 14.23
N THR A 28 -6.20 4.72 14.33
CA THR A 28 -5.62 5.80 13.56
C THR A 28 -4.18 5.43 13.25
N ALA A 29 -3.73 5.83 12.06
CA ALA A 29 -2.35 5.66 11.61
C ALA A 29 -1.70 7.04 11.39
N PRO A 30 -1.43 7.78 12.46
CA PRO A 30 -0.77 9.09 12.35
C PRO A 30 0.61 8.90 11.70
N GLY A 31 0.90 9.70 10.66
CA GLY A 31 2.19 9.65 9.96
C GLY A 31 2.25 8.71 8.75
N ILE A 32 1.14 8.10 8.33
CA ILE A 32 1.12 7.30 7.09
C ILE A 32 1.48 8.13 5.84
N GLU A 33 1.22 9.43 5.87
CA GLU A 33 1.64 10.38 4.84
C GLU A 33 3.16 10.55 4.78
N LEU A 34 3.84 10.54 5.94
CA LEU A 34 5.30 10.55 6.03
C LEU A 34 5.87 9.24 5.49
N PHE A 35 5.20 8.12 5.77
CA PHE A 35 5.58 6.83 5.19
C PHE A 35 5.47 6.85 3.67
N PHE A 36 4.36 7.33 3.13
CA PHE A 36 4.16 7.49 1.69
C PHE A 36 5.21 8.43 1.08
N GLY A 37 5.47 9.58 1.71
CA GLY A 37 6.51 10.51 1.27
C GLY A 37 7.90 9.87 1.26
N GLY A 38 8.28 9.15 2.31
CA GLY A 38 9.54 8.41 2.36
C GLY A 38 9.60 7.29 1.32
N ALA A 39 8.49 6.57 1.09
CA ALA A 39 8.39 5.54 0.07
C ALA A 39 8.53 6.11 -1.36
N VAL A 40 7.99 7.31 -1.61
CA VAL A 40 8.18 8.04 -2.87
C VAL A 40 9.65 8.44 -3.03
N LEU A 41 10.28 9.04 -2.03
CA LEU A 41 11.68 9.45 -2.09
C LEU A 41 12.61 8.27 -2.37
N LEU A 42 12.42 7.15 -1.65
CA LEU A 42 13.18 5.93 -1.83
C LEU A 42 12.89 5.27 -3.18
N GLY A 43 11.62 5.17 -3.57
CA GLY A 43 11.23 4.52 -4.83
C GLY A 43 11.68 5.29 -6.07
N VAL A 44 11.80 6.63 -6.00
CA VAL A 44 12.30 7.46 -7.11
C VAL A 44 13.75 7.09 -7.46
N LEU A 45 14.56 6.70 -6.47
CA LEU A 45 15.94 6.28 -6.69
C LEU A 45 16.04 4.97 -7.48
N GLU A 46 15.02 4.11 -7.37
CA GLU A 46 14.99 2.82 -8.07
C GLU A 46 14.29 2.92 -9.43
N ASN A 47 13.08 3.49 -9.46
CA ASN A 47 12.29 3.62 -10.69
C ASN A 47 11.42 4.88 -10.68
N PRO A 48 11.94 6.02 -11.18
CA PRO A 48 11.25 7.30 -11.11
C PRO A 48 9.97 7.31 -11.96
N LEU A 49 9.90 6.55 -13.05
CA LEU A 49 8.71 6.48 -13.90
C LEU A 49 7.56 5.76 -13.17
N ARG A 50 7.84 4.62 -12.55
CA ARG A 50 6.85 3.89 -11.74
C ARG A 50 6.29 4.78 -10.65
N VAL A 51 7.16 5.43 -9.88
CA VAL A 51 6.74 6.30 -8.78
C VAL A 51 5.98 7.52 -9.30
N GLY A 52 6.41 8.15 -10.40
CA GLY A 52 5.70 9.26 -11.02
C GLY A 52 4.26 8.89 -11.40
N VAL A 53 4.05 7.70 -11.98
CA VAL A 53 2.70 7.21 -12.30
C VAL A 53 1.90 6.92 -11.03
N VAL A 54 2.48 6.29 -10.00
CA VAL A 54 1.78 6.06 -8.72
C VAL A 54 1.35 7.38 -8.07
N VAL A 55 2.23 8.38 -8.03
CA VAL A 55 1.90 9.71 -7.48
C VAL A 55 0.81 10.38 -8.30
N LEU A 56 0.86 10.31 -9.64
CA LEU A 56 -0.22 10.81 -10.51
C LEU A 56 -1.56 10.13 -10.24
N VAL A 57 -1.56 8.81 -10.01
CA VAL A 57 -2.75 8.06 -9.63
C VAL A 57 -3.29 8.56 -8.29
N VAL A 58 -2.44 8.73 -7.28
CA VAL A 58 -2.81 9.24 -5.95
C VAL A 58 -3.43 10.63 -6.06
N VAL A 59 -2.77 11.55 -6.76
CA VAL A 59 -3.27 12.91 -6.99
C VAL A 59 -4.58 12.88 -7.77
N GLY A 60 -4.68 12.03 -8.80
CA GLY A 60 -5.87 11.89 -9.62
C GLY A 60 -7.07 11.38 -8.83
N ILE A 61 -6.87 10.41 -7.93
CA ILE A 61 -7.92 9.90 -7.04
C ILE A 61 -8.36 10.98 -6.05
N LEU A 62 -7.42 11.69 -5.42
CA LEU A 62 -7.74 12.79 -4.49
C LEU A 62 -8.48 13.95 -5.16
N LYS A 63 -8.10 14.28 -6.40
CA LYS A 63 -8.77 15.30 -7.23
C LYS A 63 -9.99 14.77 -7.99
N ASN A 64 -10.40 13.53 -7.73
CA ASN A 64 -11.56 12.88 -8.36
C ASN A 64 -11.55 12.95 -9.91
N TRP A 65 -10.41 12.63 -10.51
CA TRP A 65 -10.25 12.57 -11.97
C TRP A 65 -11.20 11.54 -12.58
N ARG A 66 -11.58 11.77 -13.84
CA ARG A 66 -12.43 10.85 -14.58
C ARG A 66 -11.80 9.44 -14.61
N PRO A 67 -12.57 8.36 -14.40
CA PRO A 67 -12.04 7.00 -14.44
C PRO A 67 -11.28 6.66 -15.72
N LEU A 68 -11.69 7.24 -16.86
CA LEU A 68 -11.00 7.06 -18.14
C LEU A 68 -9.55 7.58 -18.11
N VAL A 69 -9.30 8.68 -17.40
CA VAL A 69 -7.96 9.26 -17.21
C VAL A 69 -7.13 8.37 -16.28
N LEU A 70 -7.75 7.84 -15.22
CA LEU A 70 -7.09 6.88 -14.33
C LEU A 70 -6.78 5.55 -15.06
N MET A 71 -7.62 5.14 -16.02
CA MET A 71 -7.38 3.97 -16.86
C MET A 71 -6.12 4.12 -17.72
N ALA A 72 -5.84 5.33 -18.21
CA ALA A 72 -4.60 5.60 -18.92
C ALA A 72 -3.34 5.44 -18.05
N LEU A 73 -3.49 5.43 -16.71
CA LEU A 73 -2.40 5.24 -15.75
C LEU A 73 -2.18 3.77 -15.35
N PHE A 74 -2.87 2.81 -15.98
CA PHE A 74 -2.63 1.35 -15.83
C PHE A 74 -1.36 0.87 -16.54
N VAL A 75 -0.36 1.75 -16.71
CA VAL A 75 0.88 1.44 -17.42
C VAL A 75 1.75 0.45 -16.64
N PHE A 76 1.78 0.55 -15.31
CA PHE A 76 2.57 -0.33 -14.46
C PHE A 76 1.68 -1.28 -13.67
N PRO A 77 2.00 -2.59 -13.59
CA PRO A 77 1.17 -3.51 -12.83
C PRO A 77 1.05 -3.17 -11.34
N SER A 78 2.01 -2.44 -10.75
CA SER A 78 1.92 -1.95 -9.36
C SER A 78 0.87 -0.84 -9.19
N THR A 79 0.57 -0.05 -10.23
CA THR A 79 -0.42 1.05 -10.14
C THR A 79 -1.85 0.53 -10.14
N TRP A 80 -2.09 -0.68 -10.65
CA TRP A 80 -3.41 -1.30 -10.70
C TRP A 80 -4.02 -1.45 -9.31
N VAL A 81 -3.20 -1.88 -8.34
CA VAL A 81 -3.61 -2.02 -6.93
C VAL A 81 -3.93 -0.66 -6.32
N VAL A 82 -3.17 0.38 -6.67
CA VAL A 82 -3.40 1.74 -6.17
C VAL A 82 -4.69 2.33 -6.72
N VAL A 83 -5.00 2.08 -8.00
CA VAL A 83 -6.27 2.50 -8.61
C VAL A 83 -7.45 1.74 -7.99
N TRP A 84 -7.32 0.43 -7.84
CA TRP A 84 -8.34 -0.39 -7.21
C TRP A 84 -8.59 0.02 -5.74
N GLY A 85 -7.53 0.24 -4.97
CA GLY A 85 -7.60 0.75 -3.60
C GLY A 85 -8.23 2.14 -3.54
N GLY A 86 -7.93 3.02 -4.51
CA GLY A 86 -8.53 4.34 -4.64
C GLY A 86 -10.03 4.31 -4.93
N TYR A 87 -10.48 3.37 -5.74
CA TYR A 87 -11.90 3.14 -5.98
C TYR A 87 -12.62 2.67 -4.71
N LEU A 88 -11.99 1.78 -3.93
CA LEU A 88 -12.53 1.34 -2.64
C LEU A 88 -12.54 2.46 -1.59
N TYR A 89 -11.52 3.32 -1.59
CA TYR A 89 -11.46 4.53 -0.78
C TYR A 89 -12.64 5.46 -1.05
N HIS A 90 -12.94 5.76 -2.32
CA HIS A 90 -14.12 6.54 -2.71
C HIS A 90 -15.44 5.90 -2.31
N LYS A 91 -15.50 4.56 -2.34
CA LYS A 91 -16.65 3.80 -1.83
C LYS A 91 -16.72 3.69 -0.30
N LYS A 92 -15.79 4.31 0.43
CA LYS A 92 -15.66 4.22 1.90
C LYS A 92 -15.52 2.78 2.41
N ALA A 93 -15.07 1.87 1.56
CA ALA A 93 -14.77 0.49 1.94
C ALA A 93 -13.38 0.36 2.57
N VAL A 94 -12.50 1.33 2.32
CA VAL A 94 -11.09 1.35 2.73
C VAL A 94 -10.74 2.71 3.30
N GLY A 95 -9.97 2.75 4.38
CA GLY A 95 -9.48 3.99 4.98
C GLY A 95 -8.45 4.69 4.08
N GLY A 96 -8.36 6.02 4.19
CA GLY A 96 -7.35 6.79 3.44
C GLY A 96 -5.91 6.37 3.81
N ALA A 97 -5.68 6.00 5.07
CA ALA A 97 -4.39 5.49 5.53
C ALA A 97 -4.02 4.16 4.88
N ASP A 98 -4.94 3.21 4.84
CA ASP A 98 -4.73 1.89 4.22
C ASP A 98 -4.40 2.03 2.72
N TRP A 99 -5.12 2.91 2.03
CA TRP A 99 -4.88 3.20 0.63
C TRP A 99 -3.52 3.86 0.40
N LEU A 100 -3.12 4.84 1.23
CA LEU A 100 -1.79 5.45 1.17
C LEU A 100 -0.68 4.43 1.48
N ALA A 101 -0.92 3.48 2.38
CA ALA A 101 0.00 2.38 2.66
C ALA A 101 0.23 1.53 1.41
N LEU A 102 -0.84 1.15 0.71
CA LEU A 102 -0.76 0.42 -0.57
C LEU A 102 -0.06 1.24 -1.66
N ALA A 103 -0.32 2.54 -1.73
CA ALA A 103 0.36 3.44 -2.66
C ALA A 103 1.88 3.50 -2.37
N GLY A 104 2.28 3.59 -1.11
CA GLY A 104 3.69 3.59 -0.70
C GLY A 104 4.38 2.26 -1.07
N LEU A 105 3.71 1.14 -0.84
CA LEU A 105 4.22 -0.17 -1.26
C LEU A 105 4.37 -0.28 -2.79
N ALA A 106 3.44 0.28 -3.56
CA ALA A 106 3.52 0.29 -5.02
C ALA A 106 4.66 1.18 -5.56
N CYS A 107 5.12 2.16 -4.77
CA CYS A 107 6.33 2.93 -5.07
C CYS A 107 7.60 2.13 -4.84
N LEU A 108 7.65 1.33 -3.76
CA LEU A 108 8.85 0.62 -3.31
C LEU A 108 9.04 -0.75 -3.97
N PHE A 109 7.96 -1.42 -4.34
CA PHE A 109 8.02 -2.82 -4.78
C PHE A 109 7.31 -3.05 -6.11
N PRO A 110 7.67 -4.11 -6.84
CA PRO A 110 6.91 -4.54 -8.01
C PRO A 110 5.52 -5.06 -7.62
N TRP A 111 4.69 -5.29 -8.63
CA TRP A 111 3.24 -5.52 -8.49
C TRP A 111 2.80 -6.63 -7.55
N TYR A 112 3.59 -7.68 -7.36
CA TYR A 112 3.21 -8.80 -6.50
C TYR A 112 3.08 -8.36 -5.03
N VAL A 113 3.98 -7.51 -4.51
CA VAL A 113 3.92 -7.09 -3.10
C VAL A 113 2.65 -6.28 -2.79
N PRO A 114 2.30 -5.23 -3.57
CA PRO A 114 1.02 -4.54 -3.40
C PRO A 114 -0.19 -5.46 -3.58
N VAL A 115 -0.14 -6.43 -4.51
CA VAL A 115 -1.25 -7.39 -4.71
C VAL A 115 -1.43 -8.27 -3.46
N PHE A 116 -0.36 -8.85 -2.92
CA PHE A 116 -0.44 -9.64 -1.69
C PHE A 116 -0.86 -8.79 -0.49
N ALA A 117 -0.38 -7.54 -0.39
CA ALA A 117 -0.79 -6.60 0.64
C ALA A 117 -2.30 -6.27 0.57
N GLY A 118 -2.81 -5.99 -0.63
CA GLY A 118 -4.25 -5.78 -0.86
C GLY A 118 -5.08 -7.03 -0.58
N GLY A 119 -4.60 -8.21 -0.96
CA GLY A 119 -5.24 -9.49 -0.63
C GLY A 119 -5.27 -9.76 0.87
N GLY A 120 -4.15 -9.53 1.56
CA GLY A 120 -4.03 -9.64 3.02
C GLY A 120 -4.98 -8.70 3.74
N MET A 121 -5.13 -7.47 3.24
CA MET A 121 -6.14 -6.52 3.71
C MET A 121 -7.57 -7.06 3.58
N VAL A 122 -7.94 -7.59 2.42
CA VAL A 122 -9.29 -8.14 2.18
C VAL A 122 -9.56 -9.35 3.07
N LEU A 123 -8.61 -10.28 3.18
CA LEU A 123 -8.72 -11.47 4.03
C LEU A 123 -8.83 -11.09 5.51
N TRP A 124 -8.05 -10.10 5.94
CA TRP A 124 -8.14 -9.58 7.30
C TRP A 124 -9.52 -8.98 7.56
N HIS A 125 -10.03 -8.18 6.63
CA HIS A 125 -11.36 -7.59 6.72
C HIS A 125 -12.46 -8.66 6.79
N ALA A 126 -12.34 -9.74 6.02
CA ALA A 126 -13.28 -10.86 6.03
C ALA A 126 -13.19 -11.70 7.33
N GLY A 127 -12.00 -11.85 7.89
CA GLY A 127 -11.76 -12.59 9.12
C GLY A 127 -12.04 -11.81 10.41
N TRP A 128 -12.08 -10.47 10.34
CA TRP A 128 -12.23 -9.63 11.52
C TRP A 128 -13.66 -9.63 12.05
N ARG A 129 -13.82 -10.17 13.27
CA ARG A 129 -15.12 -10.24 13.98
C ARG A 129 -15.34 -9.09 14.99
N GLY A 130 -14.47 -8.08 15.00
CA GLY A 130 -14.53 -6.96 15.95
C GLY A 130 -15.49 -5.83 15.55
N ARG A 131 -15.78 -4.91 16.49
CA ARG A 131 -16.62 -3.72 16.23
C ARG A 131 -15.89 -2.68 15.38
N SER A 132 -16.57 -2.19 14.35
CA SER A 132 -16.16 -1.10 13.44
C SER A 132 -15.54 0.12 14.15
N PRO A 133 -14.56 0.84 13.55
CA PRO A 133 -13.89 0.53 12.28
C PRO A 133 -12.93 -0.66 12.35
N VAL A 134 -12.75 -1.33 11.21
CA VAL A 134 -11.88 -2.50 11.05
C VAL A 134 -10.44 -2.04 10.81
N PRO A 135 -9.46 -2.44 11.64
CA PRO A 135 -8.06 -2.11 11.41
C PRO A 135 -7.55 -2.90 10.21
N ALA A 136 -7.16 -2.24 9.12
CA ALA A 136 -6.81 -2.88 7.87
C ALA A 136 -5.29 -2.97 7.65
N LEU A 137 -4.51 -2.14 8.36
CA LEU A 137 -3.05 -2.14 8.32
C LEU A 137 -2.40 -3.47 8.76
N PRO A 138 -2.92 -4.23 9.74
CA PRO A 138 -2.38 -5.55 10.05
C PRO A 138 -2.47 -6.52 8.86
N GLY A 139 -3.58 -6.48 8.11
CA GLY A 139 -3.76 -7.28 6.90
C GLY A 139 -2.79 -6.88 5.80
N ILE A 140 -2.57 -5.57 5.60
CA ILE A 140 -1.58 -5.03 4.66
C ILE A 140 -0.18 -5.50 5.05
N TRP A 141 0.18 -5.44 6.34
CA TRP A 141 1.49 -5.89 6.83
C TRP A 141 1.71 -7.39 6.59
N LEU A 142 0.75 -8.24 6.97
CA LEU A 142 0.82 -9.69 6.74
C LEU A 142 0.94 -10.02 5.24
N GLY A 143 0.14 -9.38 4.40
CA GLY A 143 0.20 -9.56 2.96
C GLY A 143 1.54 -9.11 2.37
N THR A 144 2.09 -7.99 2.85
CA THR A 144 3.43 -7.51 2.45
C THR A 144 4.52 -8.51 2.82
N LEU A 145 4.46 -9.06 4.03
CA LEU A 145 5.41 -10.06 4.50
C LEU A 145 5.38 -11.32 3.63
N ILE A 146 4.19 -11.82 3.30
CA ILE A 146 4.01 -12.96 2.39
C ILE A 146 4.55 -12.65 0.99
N GLY A 147 4.24 -11.48 0.44
CA GLY A 147 4.72 -11.07 -0.89
C GLY A 147 6.24 -10.92 -0.96
N LEU A 148 6.87 -10.45 0.11
CA LEU A 148 8.33 -10.36 0.21
C LEU A 148 8.98 -11.73 0.39
N MET A 149 8.36 -12.62 1.16
CA MET A 149 8.83 -14.01 1.28
C MET A 149 8.76 -14.72 -0.07
N TRP A 150 7.66 -14.57 -0.81
CA TRP A 150 7.51 -15.14 -2.15
C TRP A 150 8.66 -14.74 -3.08
N PHE A 151 9.02 -13.46 -3.09
CA PHE A 151 10.14 -12.92 -3.87
C PHE A 151 11.53 -13.39 -3.41
N CYS A 152 11.66 -13.80 -2.14
CA CYS A 152 12.94 -14.32 -1.66
C CYS A 152 13.15 -15.80 -2.01
N PHE A 153 12.07 -16.54 -2.26
CA PHE A 153 12.09 -17.97 -2.60
C PHE A 153 12.08 -18.27 -4.11
N PHE A 154 11.59 -17.35 -4.94
CA PHE A 154 11.54 -17.43 -6.41
C PHE A 154 12.27 -16.25 -7.04
#